data_AF-A0A086W7L1-F1
#
_entry.id   AF-A0A086W7L1-F1
#
_cell.length_a   1.000
_cell.length_b   1.000
_cell.length_c   1.000
_cell.angle_alpha   90.00
_cell.angle_beta   90.00
_cell.angle_gamma   90.00
#
_symmetry.space_group_name_H-M   'P 1'
#
loop_
_entity.id
_entity.type
_entity.pdbx_description
1 polymer ?
#
loop_
_entity_poly.entity_id
_entity_poly.type
_entity_poly.pdbx_seq_one_letter_code
_entity_poly.pdbx_strand_id
1 'polypeptide(L)'
;MSFEALGLHASLVKAVAAAGYTKPTPVQEQAIPAGIAGRDLLVSSQTGSGKTAAFMLPALHKLANAAPTAPARTPAQNAQSARARGERVRFTPAQPKMLVLTPTRELALQVTTATEQYTSDMRRIRAVSILGGMPYPKQMQLLSKNPEILVATPGRLIDHMESGKIDFSQLEILVLDEADRMLDMGFIDDIEKIVAATPATRQTMLFSATLDGVVGNMARRITKDPQTIQIMSAANRHENIVQKVHFVDDLSHKNRLLDHLLRDESMDQAVVFTATKRDADMIADRLNIAGFAAAALHGDMHQGARNRTLDSMRRGQVRVLVATDVAARGIDVPTITHVVNYDLPKFPEDYVHRIGRTGRAGRNGLAISLVNHAENMNVRRIERFTKQTIPVDVVEGFEPKRAAPTRSASRPGWKPGDGRNAGKPGQRSFAKPGYADRAPREGGYARPADSRPAESRYADRGPREAYGAPRTGGYGDRPQREGGYRRDAAPREGAPAGAPREGGYRGNRPEGARREGGYAKSAHPRSADGARRTFGDY
;
A
#
# COMPACT_ATOMS: atom_id res chain seq x y z
N MET A 1 -21.70 4.96 20.17
CA MET A 1 -22.81 4.25 19.49
C MET A 1 -22.59 2.74 19.63
N SER A 2 -23.52 1.88 19.18
CA SER A 2 -23.31 0.43 19.02
C SER A 2 -23.35 0.07 17.53
N PHE A 3 -22.84 -1.10 17.13
CA PHE A 3 -22.92 -1.53 15.72
C PHE A 3 -24.35 -1.80 15.23
N GLU A 4 -25.25 -2.22 16.14
CA GLU A 4 -26.68 -2.38 15.86
C GLU A 4 -27.33 -1.04 15.48
N ALA A 5 -27.01 0.02 16.22
CA ALA A 5 -27.53 1.36 15.99
C ALA A 5 -27.00 2.03 14.70
N LEU A 6 -26.06 1.41 13.98
CA LEU A 6 -25.59 1.86 12.66
C LEU A 6 -26.48 1.36 11.50
N GLY A 7 -27.54 0.60 11.75
CA GLY A 7 -28.45 0.11 10.71
C GLY A 7 -27.87 -0.98 9.80
N LEU A 8 -26.83 -1.68 10.26
CA LEU A 8 -26.19 -2.76 9.50
C LEU A 8 -27.11 -3.98 9.33
N HIS A 9 -26.93 -4.74 8.24
CA HIS A 9 -27.66 -5.98 8.01
C HIS A 9 -27.38 -6.99 9.15
N ALA A 10 -28.39 -7.73 9.61
CA ALA A 10 -28.30 -8.56 10.82
C ALA A 10 -27.12 -9.55 10.83
N SER A 11 -26.81 -10.18 9.68
CA SER A 11 -25.64 -11.07 9.56
C SER A 11 -24.30 -10.35 9.74
N LEU A 12 -24.19 -9.05 9.40
CA LEU A 12 -22.99 -8.25 9.66
C LEU A 12 -22.87 -7.92 11.14
N VAL A 13 -23.97 -7.55 11.80
CA VAL A 13 -23.98 -7.34 13.26
C VAL A 13 -23.47 -8.60 13.98
N LYS A 14 -23.98 -9.77 13.62
CA LYS A 14 -23.53 -11.08 14.14
C LYS A 14 -22.04 -11.34 13.83
N ALA A 15 -21.59 -11.13 12.60
CA ALA A 15 -20.20 -11.37 12.20
C ALA A 15 -19.21 -10.40 12.89
N VAL A 16 -19.59 -9.13 13.06
CA VAL A 16 -18.82 -8.09 13.75
C VAL A 16 -18.71 -8.40 15.25
N ALA A 17 -19.80 -8.82 15.89
CA ALA A 17 -19.78 -9.29 17.28
C ALA A 17 -18.90 -10.55 17.44
N ALA A 18 -18.99 -11.51 16.51
CA ALA A 18 -18.17 -12.72 16.51
C ALA A 18 -16.67 -12.44 16.24
N ALA A 19 -16.34 -11.35 15.54
CA ALA A 19 -14.98 -10.84 15.39
C ALA A 19 -14.47 -10.08 16.64
N GLY A 20 -15.26 -9.99 17.71
CA GLY A 20 -14.89 -9.35 18.98
C GLY A 20 -15.08 -7.82 19.02
N TYR A 21 -15.75 -7.23 18.02
CA TYR A 21 -15.88 -5.77 17.92
C TYR A 21 -17.01 -5.26 18.82
N THR A 22 -16.66 -4.71 19.99
CA THR A 22 -17.63 -4.31 21.02
C THR A 22 -18.24 -2.92 20.81
N LYS A 23 -17.49 -1.97 20.24
CA LYS A 23 -17.93 -0.59 19.95
C LYS A 23 -17.32 -0.11 18.62
N PRO A 24 -18.06 0.64 17.79
CA PRO A 24 -17.49 1.28 16.61
C PRO A 24 -16.47 2.35 16.99
N THR A 25 -15.42 2.49 16.20
CA THR A 25 -14.41 3.56 16.35
C THR A 25 -14.92 4.88 15.76
N PRO A 26 -14.32 6.05 16.09
CA PRO A 26 -14.81 7.34 15.60
C PRO A 26 -14.87 7.48 14.06
N VAL A 27 -14.02 6.78 13.32
CA VAL A 27 -14.10 6.72 11.84
C VAL A 27 -15.28 5.86 11.38
N GLN A 28 -15.58 4.77 12.08
CA GLN A 28 -16.69 3.86 11.78
C GLN A 28 -18.04 4.52 12.09
N GLU A 29 -18.17 5.23 13.22
CA GLU A 29 -19.39 5.93 13.61
C GLU A 29 -19.82 7.00 12.59
N GLN A 30 -18.87 7.63 11.89
CA GLN A 30 -19.16 8.66 10.88
C GLN A 30 -19.25 8.08 9.46
N ALA A 31 -18.35 7.17 9.07
CA ALA A 31 -18.27 6.67 7.70
C ALA A 31 -19.29 5.56 7.38
N ILE A 32 -19.67 4.72 8.35
CA ILE A 32 -20.61 3.62 8.08
C ILE A 32 -22.02 4.16 7.71
N PRO A 33 -22.63 5.11 8.45
CA PRO A 33 -23.94 5.65 8.07
C PRO A 33 -23.91 6.42 6.74
N ALA A 34 -22.85 7.22 6.51
CA ALA A 34 -22.68 7.96 5.26
C ALA A 34 -22.44 7.03 4.05
N GLY A 35 -21.72 5.92 4.26
CA GLY A 35 -21.52 4.86 3.27
C GLY A 35 -22.81 4.09 2.96
N ILE A 36 -23.61 3.75 3.98
CA ILE A 36 -24.95 3.13 3.79
C ILE A 36 -25.87 4.06 2.99
N ALA A 37 -25.81 5.37 3.25
CA ALA A 37 -26.54 6.39 2.51
C ALA A 37 -26.06 6.61 1.06
N GLY A 38 -25.10 5.80 0.56
CA GLY A 38 -24.64 5.83 -0.82
C GLY A 38 -23.77 7.03 -1.20
N ARG A 39 -23.32 7.82 -0.22
CA ARG A 39 -22.47 9.00 -0.47
C ARG A 39 -21.04 8.61 -0.82
N ASP A 40 -20.40 9.39 -1.67
CA ASP A 40 -18.94 9.36 -1.80
C ASP A 40 -18.30 9.91 -0.52
N LEU A 41 -17.15 9.37 -0.13
CA LEU A 41 -16.48 9.70 1.14
C LEU A 41 -15.02 10.07 0.90
N LEU A 42 -14.55 11.16 1.53
CA LEU A 42 -13.13 11.47 1.69
C LEU A 42 -12.75 11.36 3.16
N VAL A 43 -12.05 10.29 3.54
CA VAL A 43 -11.79 9.95 4.95
C VAL A 43 -10.32 10.09 5.28
N SER A 44 -9.97 11.11 6.08
CA SER A 44 -8.66 11.25 6.74
C SER A 44 -8.70 10.55 8.08
N SER A 45 -7.88 9.49 8.23
CA SER A 45 -7.64 8.81 9.50
C SER A 45 -6.37 7.94 9.47
N GLN A 46 -5.67 7.88 10.60
CA GLN A 46 -4.44 7.10 10.78
C GLN A 46 -4.68 5.59 10.56
N THR A 47 -3.65 4.86 10.12
CA THR A 47 -3.66 3.40 10.06
C THR A 47 -3.95 2.79 11.44
N GLY A 48 -4.70 1.69 11.50
CA GLY A 48 -5.13 1.07 12.78
C GLY A 48 -6.42 1.64 13.38
N SER A 49 -6.93 2.78 12.91
CA SER A 49 -8.20 3.39 13.39
C SER A 49 -9.48 2.61 13.06
N GLY A 50 -9.38 1.48 12.33
CA GLY A 50 -10.53 0.66 11.93
C GLY A 50 -11.10 0.95 10.52
N LYS A 51 -10.35 1.68 9.67
CA LYS A 51 -10.70 2.04 8.28
C LYS A 51 -11.32 0.90 7.45
N THR A 52 -10.75 -0.30 7.52
CA THR A 52 -11.20 -1.46 6.74
C THR A 52 -12.66 -1.83 7.00
N ALA A 53 -13.10 -1.82 8.27
CA ALA A 53 -14.51 -2.04 8.59
C ALA A 53 -15.38 -0.84 8.19
N ALA A 54 -14.84 0.38 8.27
CA ALA A 54 -15.54 1.61 7.94
C ALA A 54 -15.97 1.69 6.45
N PHE A 55 -15.21 1.11 5.52
CA PHE A 55 -15.65 0.94 4.12
C PHE A 55 -16.30 -0.40 3.81
N MET A 56 -15.86 -1.49 4.44
CA MET A 56 -16.33 -2.83 4.08
C MET A 56 -17.74 -3.11 4.63
N LEU A 57 -18.10 -2.64 5.83
CA LEU A 57 -19.44 -2.84 6.40
C LEU A 57 -20.58 -2.15 5.62
N PRO A 58 -20.50 -0.86 5.20
CA PRO A 58 -21.54 -0.27 4.35
C PRO A 58 -21.63 -0.92 2.98
N ALA A 59 -20.49 -1.31 2.39
CA ALA A 59 -20.46 -2.02 1.11
C ALA A 59 -21.12 -3.40 1.20
N LEU A 60 -20.79 -4.18 2.24
CA LEU A 60 -21.43 -5.46 2.49
C LEU A 60 -22.92 -5.33 2.85
N HIS A 61 -23.34 -4.26 3.53
CA HIS A 61 -24.76 -3.98 3.77
C HIS A 61 -25.50 -3.80 2.43
N LYS A 62 -24.96 -3.00 1.50
CA LYS A 62 -25.53 -2.81 0.16
C LYS A 62 -25.59 -4.13 -0.62
N LEU A 63 -24.51 -4.92 -0.62
CA LEU A 63 -24.44 -6.21 -1.31
C LEU A 63 -25.35 -7.30 -0.70
N ALA A 64 -25.61 -7.26 0.61
CA ALA A 64 -26.51 -8.18 1.30
C ALA A 64 -27.99 -7.83 1.11
N ASN A 65 -28.32 -6.54 1.07
CA ASN A 65 -29.68 -6.03 0.83
C ASN A 65 -30.05 -6.01 -0.66
N ALA A 66 -29.09 -6.16 -1.58
CA ALA A 66 -29.36 -6.33 -3.00
C ALA A 66 -30.31 -7.53 -3.22
N ALA A 67 -31.43 -7.27 -3.89
CA ALA A 67 -32.43 -8.29 -4.16
C ALA A 67 -31.79 -9.50 -4.88
N PRO A 68 -32.21 -10.74 -4.58
CA PRO A 68 -31.74 -11.91 -5.32
C PRO A 68 -32.14 -11.76 -6.79
N THR A 69 -31.19 -11.41 -7.65
CA THR A 69 -31.33 -11.62 -9.08
C THR A 69 -31.64 -13.10 -9.29
N ALA A 70 -32.70 -13.39 -10.06
CA ALA A 70 -33.15 -14.76 -10.33
C ALA A 70 -31.93 -15.60 -10.77
N PRO A 71 -31.78 -16.85 -10.28
CA PRO A 71 -30.49 -17.53 -10.23
C PRO A 71 -29.92 -17.79 -11.63
N ALA A 72 -29.17 -16.80 -12.12
CA ALA A 72 -28.35 -16.91 -13.30
C ALA A 72 -27.39 -18.09 -13.07
N ARG A 73 -27.38 -19.03 -14.02
CA ARG A 73 -26.48 -20.18 -14.00
C ARG A 73 -25.07 -19.67 -13.71
N THR A 74 -24.46 -20.19 -12.66
CA THR A 74 -23.08 -19.83 -12.30
C THR A 74 -22.14 -20.07 -13.49
N PRO A 75 -20.98 -19.38 -13.58
CA PRO A 75 -20.01 -19.64 -14.65
C PRO A 75 -19.64 -21.13 -14.80
N ALA A 76 -19.62 -21.87 -13.69
CA ALA A 76 -19.44 -23.33 -13.67
C ALA A 76 -20.61 -24.10 -14.31
N GLN A 77 -21.86 -23.77 -13.98
CA GLN A 77 -23.05 -24.40 -14.60
C GLN A 77 -23.18 -24.04 -16.08
N ASN A 78 -22.84 -22.80 -16.48
CA ASN A 78 -22.77 -22.41 -17.88
C ASN A 78 -21.70 -23.22 -18.62
N ALA A 79 -20.47 -23.28 -18.09
CA ALA A 79 -19.38 -24.09 -18.64
C ALA A 79 -19.74 -25.59 -18.73
N GLN A 80 -20.46 -26.13 -17.75
CA GLN A 80 -20.94 -27.51 -17.77
C GLN A 80 -21.99 -27.72 -18.86
N SER A 81 -22.95 -26.80 -19.01
CA SER A 81 -23.97 -26.89 -20.07
C SER A 81 -23.37 -26.70 -21.48
N ALA A 82 -22.37 -25.83 -21.64
CA ALA A 82 -21.62 -25.68 -22.87
C ALA A 82 -20.87 -26.97 -23.24
N ARG A 83 -20.14 -27.58 -22.28
CA ARG A 83 -19.48 -28.89 -22.47
C ARG A 83 -20.46 -29.99 -22.87
N ALA A 84 -21.64 -30.04 -22.26
CA ALA A 84 -22.70 -30.99 -22.60
C ALA A 84 -23.26 -30.80 -24.02
N ARG A 85 -23.12 -29.60 -24.62
CA ARG A 85 -23.44 -29.30 -26.02
C ARG A 85 -22.23 -29.37 -26.96
N GLY A 86 -21.07 -29.84 -26.49
CA GLY A 86 -19.82 -29.88 -27.27
C GLY A 86 -19.15 -28.51 -27.50
N GLU A 87 -19.64 -27.44 -26.87
CA GLU A 87 -19.14 -26.08 -27.07
C GLU A 87 -17.80 -25.84 -26.36
N ARG A 88 -16.92 -25.07 -27.03
CA ARG A 88 -15.68 -24.57 -26.41
C ARG A 88 -16.01 -23.54 -25.33
N VAL A 89 -15.86 -23.93 -24.06
CA VAL A 89 -15.95 -23.02 -22.91
C VAL A 89 -14.92 -21.90 -23.05
N ARG A 90 -15.38 -20.69 -23.38
CA ARG A 90 -14.56 -19.47 -23.32
C ARG A 90 -14.47 -18.97 -21.87
N PHE A 91 -13.39 -18.27 -21.54
CA PHE A 91 -13.29 -17.55 -20.28
C PHE A 91 -14.25 -16.35 -20.30
N THR A 92 -15.15 -16.25 -19.32
CA THR A 92 -15.98 -15.06 -19.08
C THR A 92 -15.23 -14.11 -18.16
N PRO A 93 -15.12 -12.81 -18.47
CA PRO A 93 -14.55 -11.82 -17.56
C PRO A 93 -15.24 -11.84 -16.18
N ALA A 94 -14.46 -11.62 -15.12
CA ALA A 94 -15.03 -11.40 -13.80
C ALA A 94 -15.68 -10.01 -13.74
N GLN A 95 -16.91 -9.94 -13.24
CA GLN A 95 -17.70 -8.73 -13.05
C GLN A 95 -17.94 -8.47 -11.55
N PRO A 96 -16.92 -7.99 -10.81
CA PRO A 96 -17.07 -7.67 -9.39
C PRO A 96 -17.94 -6.42 -9.21
N LYS A 97 -18.74 -6.41 -8.13
CA LYS A 97 -19.58 -5.26 -7.74
C LYS A 97 -18.82 -4.25 -6.88
N MET A 98 -17.75 -4.69 -6.21
CA MET A 98 -16.88 -3.85 -5.39
C MET A 98 -15.40 -4.06 -5.75
N LEU A 99 -14.65 -2.96 -5.85
CA LEU A 99 -13.21 -2.95 -6.04
C LEU A 99 -12.56 -2.19 -4.87
N VAL A 100 -11.54 -2.78 -4.25
CA VAL A 100 -10.66 -2.12 -3.29
C VAL A 100 -9.25 -2.06 -3.86
N LEU A 101 -8.78 -0.85 -4.15
CA LEU A 101 -7.39 -0.57 -4.48
C LEU A 101 -6.57 -0.36 -3.21
N THR A 102 -5.38 -0.95 -3.18
CA THR A 102 -4.43 -0.88 -2.05
C THR A 102 -2.99 -0.74 -2.57
N PRO A 103 -2.10 0.00 -1.89
CA PRO A 103 -0.70 0.20 -2.31
C PRO A 103 0.18 -1.06 -2.23
N THR A 104 -0.14 -2.04 -1.37
CA THR A 104 0.76 -3.16 -1.06
C THR A 104 0.07 -4.51 -1.06
N ARG A 105 0.84 -5.57 -1.34
CA ARG A 105 0.36 -6.96 -1.29
C ARG A 105 -0.13 -7.34 0.10
N GLU A 106 0.58 -6.90 1.13
CA GLU A 106 0.30 -7.23 2.51
C GLU A 106 -1.01 -6.57 2.98
N LEU A 107 -1.26 -5.30 2.65
CA LEU A 107 -2.53 -4.64 2.96
C LEU A 107 -3.71 -5.26 2.19
N ALA A 108 -3.53 -5.64 0.92
CA ALA A 108 -4.57 -6.34 0.17
C ALA A 108 -4.99 -7.68 0.83
N LEU A 109 -4.03 -8.43 1.36
CA LEU A 109 -4.30 -9.67 2.10
C LEU A 109 -4.98 -9.39 3.44
N GLN A 110 -4.57 -8.35 4.18
CA GLN A 110 -5.24 -7.92 5.42
C GLN A 110 -6.71 -7.54 5.17
N VAL A 111 -6.99 -6.73 4.14
CA VAL A 111 -8.35 -6.34 3.75
C VAL A 111 -9.18 -7.57 3.34
N THR A 112 -8.60 -8.50 2.58
CA THR A 112 -9.30 -9.73 2.16
C THR A 112 -9.65 -10.60 3.36
N THR A 113 -8.70 -10.84 4.26
CA THR A 113 -8.89 -11.66 5.48
C THR A 113 -9.95 -11.05 6.41
N ALA A 114 -9.94 -9.72 6.61
CA ALA A 114 -10.98 -9.02 7.36
C ALA A 114 -12.36 -9.14 6.69
N THR A 115 -12.41 -9.09 5.36
CA THR A 115 -13.66 -9.26 4.60
C THR A 115 -14.23 -10.67 4.74
N GLU A 116 -13.37 -11.70 4.73
CA GLU A 116 -13.77 -13.11 4.95
C GLU A 116 -14.44 -13.31 6.33
N GLN A 117 -13.97 -12.61 7.37
CA GLN A 117 -14.60 -12.62 8.69
C GLN A 117 -16.02 -12.01 8.64
N TYR A 118 -16.18 -10.83 8.04
CA TYR A 118 -17.48 -10.16 7.93
C TYR A 118 -18.48 -10.91 7.03
N THR A 119 -17.99 -11.66 6.03
CA THR A 119 -18.81 -12.45 5.09
C THR A 119 -19.08 -13.89 5.54
N SER A 120 -18.69 -14.27 6.75
CA SER A 120 -18.81 -15.65 7.29
C SER A 120 -20.20 -16.28 7.18
N ASP A 121 -21.27 -15.55 7.50
CA ASP A 121 -22.67 -16.01 7.30
C ASP A 121 -23.20 -15.77 5.86
N MET A 122 -22.47 -15.05 5.02
CA MET A 122 -22.94 -14.50 3.73
C MET A 122 -22.51 -15.35 2.52
N ARG A 123 -23.04 -16.58 2.42
CA ARG A 123 -22.70 -17.58 1.38
C ARG A 123 -22.73 -17.13 -0.10
N ARG A 124 -23.29 -15.95 -0.41
CA ARG A 124 -23.39 -15.37 -1.77
C ARG A 124 -22.37 -14.26 -2.06
N ILE A 125 -21.60 -13.81 -1.07
CA ILE A 125 -20.60 -12.74 -1.25
C ILE A 125 -19.21 -13.33 -1.03
N ARG A 126 -18.32 -13.16 -2.00
CA ARG A 126 -16.96 -13.70 -1.97
C ARG A 126 -15.96 -12.61 -2.33
N ALA A 127 -15.00 -12.37 -1.45
CA ALA A 127 -13.84 -11.55 -1.71
C ALA A 127 -12.67 -12.39 -2.25
N VAL A 128 -11.87 -11.83 -3.16
CA VAL A 128 -10.57 -12.39 -3.55
C VAL A 128 -9.54 -11.27 -3.75
N SER A 129 -8.27 -11.57 -3.48
CA SER A 129 -7.15 -10.68 -3.82
C SER A 129 -6.45 -11.10 -5.12
N ILE A 130 -6.18 -10.15 -6.03
CA ILE A 130 -5.27 -10.35 -7.18
C ILE A 130 -4.02 -9.49 -7.04
N LEU A 131 -2.85 -10.14 -6.99
CA LEU A 131 -1.61 -9.51 -6.52
C LEU A 131 -0.42 -9.90 -7.40
N GLY A 132 0.49 -8.96 -7.62
CA GLY A 132 1.78 -9.23 -8.26
C GLY A 132 2.50 -10.37 -7.54
N GLY A 133 3.17 -11.26 -8.27
CA GLY A 133 3.85 -12.41 -7.67
C GLY A 133 2.93 -13.46 -7.02
N MET A 134 1.64 -13.50 -7.34
CA MET A 134 0.80 -14.71 -7.22
C MET A 134 0.83 -15.47 -8.56
N PRO A 135 0.92 -16.82 -8.60
CA PRO A 135 0.89 -17.57 -9.86
C PRO A 135 -0.34 -17.22 -10.72
N TYR A 136 -0.13 -16.83 -11.98
CA TYR A 136 -1.22 -16.38 -12.87
C TYR A 136 -2.37 -17.41 -13.02
N PRO A 137 -2.12 -18.74 -13.13
CA PRO A 137 -3.19 -19.73 -13.13
C PRO A 137 -4.05 -19.72 -11.86
N LYS A 138 -3.49 -19.37 -10.69
CA LYS A 138 -4.25 -19.22 -9.44
C LYS A 138 -5.14 -17.99 -9.47
N GLN A 139 -4.66 -16.88 -10.02
CA GLN A 139 -5.46 -15.67 -10.23
C GLN A 139 -6.64 -15.96 -11.19
N MET A 140 -6.42 -16.71 -12.27
CA MET A 140 -7.49 -17.17 -13.17
C MET A 140 -8.49 -18.11 -12.48
N GLN A 141 -8.03 -19.00 -11.59
CA GLN A 141 -8.91 -19.86 -10.79
C GLN A 141 -9.80 -19.06 -9.81
N LEU A 142 -9.33 -17.91 -9.33
CA LEU A 142 -10.10 -17.02 -8.46
C LEU A 142 -11.11 -16.20 -9.28
N LEU A 143 -10.66 -15.54 -10.35
CA LEU A 143 -11.52 -14.70 -11.20
C LEU A 143 -12.61 -15.50 -11.93
N SER A 144 -12.34 -16.73 -12.39
CA SER A 144 -13.35 -17.60 -13.04
C SER A 144 -14.52 -18.03 -12.14
N LYS A 145 -14.45 -17.76 -10.82
CA LYS A 145 -15.58 -17.94 -9.90
C LYS A 145 -16.57 -16.77 -9.92
N ASN A 146 -16.25 -15.68 -10.64
CA ASN A 146 -16.94 -14.39 -10.62
C ASN A 146 -17.15 -13.85 -9.19
N PRO A 147 -16.09 -13.40 -8.51
CA PRO A 147 -16.18 -12.88 -7.13
C PRO A 147 -16.96 -11.56 -7.07
N GLU A 148 -17.76 -11.37 -6.02
CA GLU A 148 -18.53 -10.15 -5.80
C GLU A 148 -17.65 -8.96 -5.39
N ILE A 149 -16.55 -9.24 -4.68
CA ILE A 149 -15.59 -8.23 -4.18
C ILE A 149 -14.19 -8.59 -4.68
N LEU A 150 -13.49 -7.59 -5.22
CA LEU A 150 -12.11 -7.71 -5.68
C LEU A 150 -11.19 -6.77 -4.90
N VAL A 151 -10.09 -7.29 -4.36
CA VAL A 151 -9.02 -6.49 -3.72
C VAL A 151 -7.77 -6.58 -4.59
N ALA A 152 -7.12 -5.46 -4.88
CA ALA A 152 -5.99 -5.44 -5.81
C ALA A 152 -4.92 -4.38 -5.52
N THR A 153 -3.73 -4.61 -6.06
CA THR A 153 -2.66 -3.61 -6.26
C THR A 153 -2.72 -3.07 -7.69
N PRO A 154 -2.64 -1.75 -7.94
CA PRO A 154 -2.98 -1.12 -9.23
C PRO A 154 -2.40 -1.80 -10.49
N GLY A 155 -1.08 -1.89 -10.66
CA GLY A 155 -0.47 -2.51 -11.84
C GLY A 155 -0.92 -3.95 -12.13
N ARG A 156 -1.12 -4.80 -11.10
CA ARG A 156 -1.63 -6.17 -11.31
C ARG A 156 -3.10 -6.18 -11.73
N LEU A 157 -3.90 -5.20 -11.30
CA LEU A 157 -5.27 -5.09 -11.79
C LEU A 157 -5.28 -4.74 -13.28
N ILE A 158 -4.44 -3.78 -13.69
CA ILE A 158 -4.30 -3.34 -15.08
C ILE A 158 -3.94 -4.53 -16.00
N ASP A 159 -3.00 -5.39 -15.62
CA ASP A 159 -2.67 -6.63 -16.36
C ASP A 159 -3.90 -7.48 -16.71
N HIS A 160 -4.87 -7.59 -15.78
CA HIS A 160 -6.09 -8.39 -15.93
C HIS A 160 -7.22 -7.63 -16.65
N MET A 161 -7.26 -6.30 -16.54
CA MET A 161 -8.15 -5.47 -17.34
C MET A 161 -7.77 -5.54 -18.82
N GLU A 162 -6.50 -5.26 -19.15
CA GLU A 162 -6.00 -5.23 -20.52
C GLU A 162 -6.05 -6.60 -21.20
N SER A 163 -5.79 -7.68 -20.45
CA SER A 163 -5.97 -9.04 -20.96
C SER A 163 -7.43 -9.53 -20.99
N GLY A 164 -8.42 -8.66 -20.73
CA GLY A 164 -9.85 -8.96 -20.85
C GLY A 164 -10.34 -10.01 -19.86
N LYS A 165 -9.80 -10.00 -18.64
CA LYS A 165 -10.12 -10.98 -17.56
C LYS A 165 -11.06 -10.43 -16.51
N ILE A 166 -11.22 -9.10 -16.46
CA ILE A 166 -12.10 -8.37 -15.55
C ILE A 166 -12.86 -7.34 -16.39
N ASP A 167 -14.15 -7.20 -16.10
CA ASP A 167 -15.03 -6.19 -16.66
C ASP A 167 -15.69 -5.43 -15.50
N PHE A 168 -15.54 -4.11 -15.47
CA PHE A 168 -16.11 -3.26 -14.42
C PHE A 168 -17.46 -2.65 -14.80
N SER A 169 -18.11 -3.07 -15.90
CA SER A 169 -19.44 -2.59 -16.29
C SER A 169 -20.51 -2.72 -15.19
N GLN A 170 -20.34 -3.66 -14.27
CA GLN A 170 -21.23 -3.93 -13.12
C GLN A 170 -20.69 -3.40 -11.78
N LEU A 171 -19.64 -2.57 -11.77
CA LEU A 171 -19.03 -2.06 -10.54
C LEU A 171 -19.91 -0.99 -9.88
N GLU A 172 -20.37 -1.27 -8.67
CA GLU A 172 -21.22 -0.38 -7.88
C GLU A 172 -20.45 0.45 -6.84
N ILE A 173 -19.27 -0.01 -6.43
CA ILE A 173 -18.45 0.59 -5.37
C ILE A 173 -16.97 0.53 -5.73
N LEU A 174 -16.28 1.67 -5.64
CA LEU A 174 -14.83 1.79 -5.68
C LEU A 174 -14.30 2.28 -4.32
N VAL A 175 -13.28 1.61 -3.79
CA VAL A 175 -12.53 2.04 -2.60
C VAL A 175 -11.06 2.23 -2.96
N LEU A 176 -10.47 3.31 -2.46
CA LEU A 176 -9.02 3.53 -2.44
C LEU A 176 -8.58 3.58 -0.98
N ASP A 177 -7.86 2.56 -0.48
CA ASP A 177 -7.29 2.57 0.87
C ASP A 177 -5.78 2.86 0.83
N GLU A 178 -5.32 3.65 1.81
CA GLU A 178 -4.01 4.31 1.84
C GLU A 178 -3.68 4.99 0.49
N ALA A 179 -4.60 5.85 0.03
CA ALA A 179 -4.52 6.54 -1.26
C ALA A 179 -3.33 7.49 -1.39
N ASP A 180 -2.93 8.15 -0.30
CA ASP A 180 -1.67 8.88 -0.22
C ASP A 180 -0.46 7.98 -0.52
N ARG A 181 -0.44 6.76 0.04
CA ARG A 181 0.64 5.80 -0.18
C ARG A 181 0.69 5.23 -1.59
N MET A 182 -0.44 5.18 -2.31
CA MET A 182 -0.43 4.85 -3.73
C MET A 182 0.20 5.95 -4.58
N LEU A 183 -0.01 7.23 -4.22
CA LEU A 183 0.62 8.38 -4.88
C LEU A 183 2.12 8.47 -4.56
N ASP A 184 2.55 8.22 -3.32
CA ASP A 184 3.98 8.10 -2.96
C ASP A 184 4.73 7.04 -3.78
N MET A 185 4.01 6.00 -4.22
CA MET A 185 4.55 4.90 -5.02
C MET A 185 4.42 5.13 -6.54
N GLY A 186 3.90 6.28 -6.96
CA GLY A 186 3.78 6.66 -8.37
C GLY A 186 2.55 6.09 -9.09
N PHE A 187 1.63 5.42 -8.40
CA PHE A 187 0.43 4.80 -9.02
C PHE A 187 -0.67 5.80 -9.40
N ILE A 188 -0.36 7.09 -9.60
CA ILE A 188 -1.38 8.10 -9.95
C ILE A 188 -1.99 7.84 -11.33
N ASP A 189 -1.15 7.59 -12.35
CA ASP A 189 -1.61 7.30 -13.71
C ASP A 189 -2.33 5.94 -13.77
N ASP A 190 -1.84 4.95 -13.01
CA ASP A 190 -2.49 3.65 -12.82
C ASP A 190 -3.91 3.82 -12.22
N ILE A 191 -4.05 4.64 -11.17
CA ILE A 191 -5.36 4.92 -10.55
C ILE A 191 -6.30 5.62 -11.53
N GLU A 192 -5.84 6.63 -12.26
CA GLU A 192 -6.70 7.34 -13.22
C GLU A 192 -7.13 6.44 -14.37
N LYS A 193 -6.24 5.56 -14.86
CA LYS A 193 -6.55 4.50 -15.83
C LYS A 193 -7.57 3.47 -15.31
N ILE A 194 -7.46 3.06 -14.05
CA ILE A 194 -8.45 2.17 -13.41
C ILE A 194 -9.80 2.88 -13.26
N VAL A 195 -9.81 4.12 -12.75
CA VAL A 195 -11.02 4.93 -12.57
C VAL A 195 -11.75 5.15 -13.90
N ALA A 196 -11.03 5.46 -14.98
CA ALA A 196 -11.60 5.67 -16.31
C ALA A 196 -12.29 4.42 -16.89
N ALA A 197 -11.91 3.22 -16.43
CA ALA A 197 -12.54 1.96 -16.81
C ALA A 197 -13.74 1.55 -15.94
N THR A 198 -14.16 2.38 -14.98
CA THR A 198 -15.27 2.08 -14.05
C THR A 198 -16.46 3.04 -14.21
N PRO A 199 -17.70 2.61 -13.92
CA PRO A 199 -18.90 3.43 -14.15
C PRO A 199 -18.88 4.73 -13.35
N ALA A 200 -19.28 5.84 -13.98
CA ALA A 200 -19.41 7.14 -13.31
C ALA A 200 -20.59 7.24 -12.31
N THR A 201 -21.42 6.19 -12.23
CA THR A 201 -22.56 6.03 -11.31
C THR A 201 -22.23 5.24 -10.04
N ARG A 202 -21.01 4.70 -9.93
CA ARG A 202 -20.53 3.99 -8.74
C ARG A 202 -20.41 4.94 -7.54
N GLN A 203 -20.49 4.39 -6.34
CA GLN A 203 -20.04 5.07 -5.12
C GLN A 203 -18.51 5.00 -5.03
N THR A 204 -17.82 6.11 -4.74
CA THR A 204 -16.37 6.16 -4.54
C THR A 204 -16.01 6.60 -3.11
N MET A 205 -15.27 5.75 -2.40
CA MET A 205 -14.82 6.03 -1.02
C MET A 205 -13.29 6.02 -0.94
N LEU A 206 -12.68 7.14 -0.57
CA LEU A 206 -11.24 7.28 -0.44
C LEU A 206 -10.83 7.37 1.04
N PHE A 207 -9.85 6.55 1.41
CA PHE A 207 -9.29 6.45 2.75
C PHE A 207 -7.79 6.73 2.71
N SER A 208 -7.35 7.65 3.55
CA SER A 208 -5.99 8.23 3.51
C SER A 208 -5.57 8.69 4.91
N ALA A 209 -4.28 8.89 5.16
CA ALA A 209 -3.86 9.67 6.32
C ALA A 209 -3.98 11.18 6.00
N THR A 210 -3.68 11.57 4.76
CA THR A 210 -3.70 12.97 4.29
C THR A 210 -4.75 13.22 3.19
N LEU A 211 -5.37 14.41 3.17
CA LEU A 211 -6.33 14.84 2.14
C LEU A 211 -5.95 16.17 1.46
N ASP A 212 -4.71 16.62 1.67
CA ASP A 212 -4.18 17.85 1.10
C ASP A 212 -3.40 17.59 -0.21
N GLY A 213 -2.95 18.68 -0.86
CA GLY A 213 -2.04 18.62 -2.00
C GLY A 213 -2.52 17.74 -3.16
N VAL A 214 -1.61 16.90 -3.67
CA VAL A 214 -1.89 16.01 -4.82
C VAL A 214 -2.97 14.99 -4.49
N VAL A 215 -2.96 14.44 -3.27
CA VAL A 215 -3.93 13.44 -2.80
C VAL A 215 -5.33 14.04 -2.78
N GLY A 216 -5.49 15.23 -2.20
CA GLY A 216 -6.75 15.96 -2.21
C GLY A 216 -7.24 16.34 -3.62
N ASN A 217 -6.32 16.68 -4.52
CA ASN A 217 -6.66 17.03 -5.90
C ASN A 217 -7.11 15.82 -6.72
N MET A 218 -6.43 14.67 -6.61
CA MET A 218 -6.87 13.41 -7.21
C MET A 218 -8.21 12.96 -6.59
N ALA A 219 -8.33 13.01 -5.27
CA ALA A 219 -9.55 12.65 -4.54
C ALA A 219 -10.79 13.40 -5.08
N ARG A 220 -10.68 14.72 -5.26
CA ARG A 220 -11.74 15.56 -5.84
C ARG A 220 -12.04 15.29 -7.32
N ARG A 221 -11.11 14.70 -8.10
CA ARG A 221 -11.37 14.29 -9.49
C ARG A 221 -12.17 12.99 -9.60
N ILE A 222 -12.00 12.08 -8.63
CA ILE A 222 -12.54 10.71 -8.72
C ILE A 222 -13.84 10.49 -7.93
N THR A 223 -14.31 11.51 -7.20
CA THR A 223 -15.52 11.50 -6.36
C THR A 223 -16.55 12.56 -6.80
N LYS A 224 -17.82 12.35 -6.45
CA LYS A 224 -18.93 13.28 -6.69
C LYS A 224 -19.57 13.73 -5.38
N ASP A 225 -19.50 15.03 -5.10
CA ASP A 225 -20.04 15.68 -3.89
C ASP A 225 -19.73 14.91 -2.57
N PRO A 226 -18.44 14.63 -2.28
CA PRO A 226 -18.11 13.69 -1.23
C PRO A 226 -18.21 14.28 0.17
N GLN A 227 -18.77 13.49 1.09
CA GLN A 227 -18.73 13.81 2.52
C GLN A 227 -17.29 13.65 3.04
N THR A 228 -16.67 14.77 3.42
CA THR A 228 -15.33 14.77 4.01
C THR A 228 -15.41 14.48 5.50
N ILE A 229 -14.69 13.45 5.95
CA ILE A 229 -14.61 12.98 7.33
C ILE A 229 -13.14 13.08 7.77
N GLN A 230 -12.85 13.97 8.72
CA GLN A 230 -11.51 14.14 9.27
C GLN A 230 -11.50 13.72 10.73
N ILE A 231 -10.99 12.53 11.01
CA ILE A 231 -10.82 12.05 12.39
C ILE A 231 -9.49 12.56 12.90
N MET A 232 -9.53 13.73 13.54
CA MET A 232 -8.40 14.25 14.32
C MET A 232 -8.03 13.22 15.40
N SER A 233 -6.84 12.64 15.30
CA SER A 233 -6.30 11.81 16.37
C SER A 233 -5.81 12.70 17.52
N ALA A 234 -6.19 12.35 18.75
CA ALA A 234 -5.47 12.82 19.94
C ALA A 234 -3.99 12.39 19.87
N ALA A 235 -3.74 11.22 19.26
CA ALA A 235 -2.43 10.63 18.99
C ALA A 235 -1.61 11.32 17.87
N ASN A 236 -1.90 12.58 17.51
CA ASN A 236 -0.91 13.43 16.84
C ASN A 236 0.22 13.87 17.79
N ARG A 237 0.02 13.73 19.10
CA ARG A 237 1.12 13.49 20.04
C ARG A 237 1.39 11.99 20.07
N HIS A 238 2.61 11.58 19.74
CA HIS A 238 3.07 10.24 20.08
C HIS A 238 3.48 10.23 21.57
N GLU A 239 2.52 10.38 22.50
CA GLU A 239 2.81 10.56 23.94
C GLU A 239 3.65 9.41 24.52
N ASN A 240 3.44 8.19 24.00
CA ASN A 240 4.17 6.98 24.37
C ASN A 240 5.46 6.74 23.54
N ILE A 241 5.85 7.64 22.61
CA ILE A 241 7.07 7.49 21.82
C ILE A 241 8.04 8.65 22.10
N VAL A 242 9.08 8.34 22.88
CA VAL A 242 10.21 9.26 23.09
C VAL A 242 10.94 9.41 21.75
N GLN A 243 11.17 10.65 21.32
CA GLN A 243 11.86 10.97 20.06
C GLN A 243 13.22 11.62 20.37
N LYS A 244 14.28 11.16 19.69
CA LYS A 244 15.66 11.67 19.84
C LYS A 244 16.32 11.92 18.48
N VAL A 245 17.12 12.97 18.38
CA VAL A 245 18.08 13.21 17.27
C VAL A 245 19.49 13.13 17.82
N HIS A 246 20.32 12.27 17.25
CA HIS A 246 21.77 12.31 17.40
C HIS A 246 22.39 12.86 16.12
N PHE A 247 23.27 13.85 16.25
CA PHE A 247 24.06 14.32 15.12
C PHE A 247 25.28 13.44 14.90
N VAL A 248 25.64 13.19 13.64
CA VAL A 248 26.79 12.38 13.24
C VAL A 248 27.62 13.08 12.17
N ASP A 249 28.95 13.05 12.34
CA ASP A 249 29.88 13.72 11.42
C ASP A 249 30.02 12.97 10.09
N ASP A 250 30.17 11.64 10.16
CA ASP A 250 30.52 10.76 9.05
C ASP A 250 29.89 9.35 9.19
N LEU A 251 30.07 8.52 8.16
CA LEU A 251 29.52 7.16 8.07
C LEU A 251 30.13 6.18 9.10
N SER A 252 31.37 6.39 9.54
CA SER A 252 32.00 5.56 10.59
C SER A 252 31.41 5.88 11.95
N HIS A 253 31.28 7.17 12.29
CA HIS A 253 30.57 7.61 13.49
C HIS A 253 29.12 7.06 13.49
N LYS A 254 28.38 7.28 12.40
CA LYS A 254 27.02 6.76 12.22
C LYS A 254 26.89 5.25 12.44
N ASN A 255 27.85 4.46 11.92
CA ASN A 255 27.86 3.01 12.07
C ASN A 255 28.19 2.55 13.51
N ARG A 256 29.14 3.21 14.19
CA ARG A 256 29.47 2.92 15.60
C ARG A 256 28.31 3.26 16.53
N LEU A 257 27.68 4.42 16.34
CA LEU A 257 26.55 4.84 17.17
C LEU A 257 25.32 3.94 16.99
N LEU A 258 25.05 3.45 15.76
CA LEU A 258 24.00 2.43 15.55
C LEU A 258 24.28 1.13 16.34
N ASP A 259 25.53 0.67 16.39
CA ASP A 259 25.89 -0.54 17.13
C ASP A 259 25.61 -0.36 18.64
N HIS A 260 26.07 0.76 19.22
CA HIS A 260 25.81 1.09 20.63
C HIS A 260 24.30 1.15 20.94
N LEU A 261 23.52 1.88 20.14
CA LEU A 261 22.08 2.07 20.37
C LEU A 261 21.25 0.79 20.23
N LEU A 262 21.75 -0.23 19.52
CA LEU A 262 21.10 -1.55 19.41
C LEU A 262 21.49 -2.51 20.55
N ARG A 263 22.37 -2.09 21.46
CA ARG A 263 22.74 -2.83 22.70
C ARG A 263 21.99 -2.33 23.94
N ASP A 264 21.02 -1.42 23.78
CA ASP A 264 20.13 -0.98 24.86
C ASP A 264 19.37 -2.17 25.47
N GLU A 265 19.49 -2.36 26.79
CA GLU A 265 18.91 -3.50 27.50
C GLU A 265 17.37 -3.50 27.47
N SER A 266 16.73 -2.35 27.24
CA SER A 266 15.27 -2.23 27.08
C SER A 266 14.78 -2.59 25.66
N MET A 267 15.69 -2.80 24.70
CA MET A 267 15.34 -3.15 23.33
C MET A 267 14.93 -4.63 23.19
N ASP A 268 13.64 -4.94 23.29
CA ASP A 268 13.05 -6.20 22.76
C ASP A 268 13.42 -6.41 21.28
N GLN A 269 12.81 -5.62 20.38
CA GLN A 269 13.12 -5.61 18.94
C GLN A 269 13.15 -4.20 18.35
N ALA A 270 13.91 -4.03 17.26
CA ALA A 270 14.11 -2.77 16.55
C ALA A 270 13.79 -2.84 15.04
N VAL A 271 13.39 -1.71 14.47
CA VAL A 271 13.38 -1.48 13.01
C VAL A 271 14.33 -0.34 12.65
N VAL A 272 15.29 -0.61 11.76
CA VAL A 272 16.29 0.34 11.27
C VAL A 272 15.93 0.76 9.85
N PHE A 273 15.49 2.00 9.66
CA PHE A 273 15.07 2.54 8.36
C PHE A 273 16.23 3.18 7.59
N THR A 274 16.47 2.73 6.35
CA THR A 274 17.51 3.25 5.45
C THR A 274 16.96 3.60 4.06
N ALA A 275 17.66 4.47 3.34
CA ALA A 275 17.20 5.07 2.09
C ALA A 275 17.24 4.12 0.87
N THR A 276 18.10 3.11 0.84
CA THR A 276 18.21 2.18 -0.30
C THR A 276 18.25 0.70 0.10
N LYS A 277 17.93 -0.16 -0.87
CA LYS A 277 17.99 -1.62 -0.72
C LYS A 277 19.41 -2.14 -0.42
N ARG A 278 20.43 -1.57 -1.08
CA ARG A 278 21.83 -1.98 -0.89
C ARG A 278 22.32 -1.66 0.52
N ASP A 279 21.93 -0.50 1.04
CA ASP A 279 22.24 -0.11 2.41
C ASP A 279 21.50 -1.03 3.40
N ALA A 280 20.27 -1.46 3.10
CA ALA A 280 19.54 -2.40 3.95
C ALA A 280 20.25 -3.76 4.08
N ASP A 281 20.76 -4.30 2.97
CA ASP A 281 21.57 -5.52 2.96
C ASP A 281 22.90 -5.31 3.71
N MET A 282 23.68 -4.28 3.32
CA MET A 282 25.00 -3.99 3.91
C MET A 282 24.95 -3.70 5.42
N ILE A 283 23.91 -3.02 5.91
CA ILE A 283 23.74 -2.75 7.34
C ILE A 283 23.29 -4.02 8.06
N ALA A 284 22.42 -4.84 7.48
CA ALA A 284 22.02 -6.12 8.08
C ALA A 284 23.21 -7.08 8.21
N ASP A 285 24.03 -7.22 7.17
CA ASP A 285 25.24 -8.03 7.18
C ASP A 285 26.26 -7.52 8.21
N ARG A 286 26.49 -6.20 8.27
CA ARG A 286 27.36 -5.60 9.30
C ARG A 286 26.87 -5.88 10.72
N LEU A 287 25.56 -5.83 10.95
CA LEU A 287 24.98 -6.09 12.26
C LEU A 287 25.03 -7.60 12.62
N ASN A 288 24.85 -8.50 11.65
CA ASN A 288 25.06 -9.93 11.86
C ASN A 288 26.53 -10.23 12.23
N ILE A 289 27.51 -9.60 11.57
CA ILE A 289 28.94 -9.70 11.92
C ILE A 289 29.21 -9.14 13.33
N ALA A 290 28.50 -8.10 13.76
CA ALA A 290 28.58 -7.52 15.10
C ALA A 290 27.80 -8.29 16.20
N GLY A 291 27.22 -9.45 15.86
CA GLY A 291 26.55 -10.37 16.78
C GLY A 291 25.04 -10.11 16.99
N PHE A 292 24.40 -9.22 16.24
CA PHE A 292 22.95 -9.02 16.31
C PHE A 292 22.22 -10.06 15.45
N ALA A 293 21.04 -10.50 15.89
CA ALA A 293 20.11 -11.25 15.04
C ALA A 293 19.41 -10.29 14.06
N ALA A 294 20.07 -9.99 12.93
CA ALA A 294 19.66 -8.95 11.99
C ALA A 294 19.20 -9.51 10.63
N ALA A 295 18.24 -8.84 9.99
CA ALA A 295 17.81 -9.20 8.63
C ALA A 295 17.35 -7.98 7.82
N ALA A 296 17.60 -8.01 6.50
CA ALA A 296 17.15 -6.98 5.58
C ALA A 296 15.69 -7.18 5.13
N LEU A 297 15.00 -6.09 4.80
CA LEU A 297 13.66 -6.09 4.21
C LEU A 297 13.53 -4.98 3.15
N HIS A 298 13.56 -5.35 1.87
CA HIS A 298 13.50 -4.42 0.74
C HIS A 298 12.66 -4.98 -0.43
N GLY A 299 12.43 -4.17 -1.46
CA GLY A 299 11.53 -4.49 -2.58
C GLY A 299 11.98 -5.65 -3.48
N ASP A 300 13.29 -5.75 -3.77
CA ASP A 300 13.85 -6.81 -4.63
C ASP A 300 13.77 -8.23 -4.02
N MET A 301 13.46 -8.37 -2.72
CA MET A 301 13.35 -9.68 -2.09
C MET A 301 12.27 -10.53 -2.73
N HIS A 302 12.59 -11.79 -3.06
CA HIS A 302 11.57 -12.78 -3.38
C HIS A 302 10.56 -12.91 -2.23
N GLN A 303 9.26 -12.93 -2.54
CA GLN A 303 8.19 -12.91 -1.52
C GLN A 303 8.32 -14.04 -0.47
N GLY A 304 8.83 -15.22 -0.85
CA GLY A 304 9.10 -16.30 0.09
C GLY A 304 10.16 -15.94 1.15
N ALA A 305 11.17 -15.14 0.80
CA ALA A 305 12.15 -14.61 1.75
C ALA A 305 11.56 -13.46 2.59
N ARG A 306 10.82 -12.53 1.96
CA ARG A 306 10.09 -11.44 2.63
C ARG A 306 9.15 -11.97 3.72
N ASN A 307 8.34 -12.99 3.40
CA ASN A 307 7.45 -13.64 4.37
C ASN A 307 8.24 -14.31 5.51
N ARG A 308 9.23 -15.16 5.19
CA ARG A 308 10.07 -15.82 6.22
C ARG A 308 10.72 -14.82 7.17
N THR A 309 11.22 -13.69 6.66
CA THR A 309 11.84 -12.63 7.47
C THR A 309 10.84 -11.99 8.42
N LEU A 310 9.65 -11.65 7.94
CA LEU A 310 8.57 -11.11 8.77
C LEU A 310 8.07 -12.12 9.82
N ASP A 311 8.00 -13.40 9.48
CA ASP A 311 7.57 -14.45 10.41
C ASP A 311 8.66 -14.79 11.44
N SER A 312 9.95 -14.71 11.08
CA SER A 312 11.06 -14.79 12.05
C SER A 312 11.10 -13.57 12.98
N MET A 313 10.80 -12.37 12.47
CA MET A 313 10.61 -11.17 13.31
C MET A 313 9.46 -11.36 14.30
N ARG A 314 8.29 -11.84 13.85
CA ARG A 314 7.13 -12.14 14.72
C ARG A 314 7.42 -13.19 15.81
N ARG A 315 8.40 -14.08 15.59
CA ARG A 315 8.84 -15.10 16.56
C ARG A 315 10.03 -14.66 17.43
N GLY A 316 10.47 -13.40 17.34
CA GLY A 316 11.65 -12.90 18.06
C GLY A 316 13.01 -13.44 17.56
N GLN A 317 13.02 -14.24 16.48
CA GLN A 317 14.23 -14.87 15.94
C GLN A 317 15.10 -13.89 15.15
N VAL A 318 14.49 -12.84 14.59
CA VAL A 318 15.18 -11.61 14.18
C VAL A 318 14.83 -10.57 15.23
N ARG A 319 15.83 -9.86 15.78
CA ARG A 319 15.62 -8.74 16.72
C ARG A 319 15.83 -7.38 16.06
N VAL A 320 16.63 -7.30 14.99
CA VAL A 320 16.86 -6.04 14.27
C VAL A 320 16.47 -6.20 12.80
N LEU A 321 15.41 -5.51 12.39
CA LEU A 321 14.95 -5.51 11.01
C LEU A 321 15.42 -4.25 10.28
N VAL A 322 16.34 -4.38 9.34
CA VAL A 322 16.84 -3.27 8.52
C VAL A 322 15.98 -3.16 7.27
N ALA A 323 15.34 -2.02 7.02
CA ALA A 323 14.33 -1.93 5.97
C ALA A 323 14.31 -0.59 5.21
N THR A 324 13.81 -0.64 3.98
CA THR A 324 13.41 0.56 3.24
C THR A 324 11.93 0.89 3.50
N ASP A 325 11.55 2.17 3.36
CA ASP A 325 10.20 2.66 3.64
C ASP A 325 9.10 1.77 3.04
N VAL A 326 9.13 1.57 1.71
CA VAL A 326 8.14 0.78 0.95
C VAL A 326 8.00 -0.63 1.49
N ALA A 327 9.11 -1.27 1.86
CA ALA A 327 9.11 -2.65 2.32
C ALA A 327 8.59 -2.80 3.77
N ALA A 328 8.77 -1.78 4.61
CA ALA A 328 8.31 -1.76 5.99
C ALA A 328 6.91 -1.12 6.21
N ARG A 329 6.27 -0.57 5.16
CA ARG A 329 4.82 -0.28 5.20
C ARG A 329 4.06 -1.59 5.47
N GLY A 330 2.96 -1.50 6.22
CA GLY A 330 2.17 -2.68 6.62
C GLY A 330 2.78 -3.61 7.67
N ILE A 331 4.04 -3.42 8.12
CA ILE A 331 4.58 -4.22 9.24
C ILE A 331 3.73 -4.00 10.50
N ASP A 332 3.28 -5.11 11.08
CA ASP A 332 2.64 -5.18 12.38
C ASP A 332 3.28 -6.28 13.23
N VAL A 333 4.04 -5.82 14.24
CA VAL A 333 4.82 -6.60 15.21
C VAL A 333 4.81 -5.79 16.52
N PRO A 334 3.93 -6.10 17.49
CA PRO A 334 3.76 -5.29 18.72
C PRO A 334 4.98 -5.28 19.68
N THR A 335 5.98 -6.11 19.41
CA THR A 335 7.26 -6.26 20.12
C THR A 335 8.37 -5.34 19.60
N ILE A 336 8.11 -4.53 18.57
CA ILE A 336 9.01 -3.43 18.19
C ILE A 336 8.94 -2.35 19.28
N THR A 337 10.00 -2.24 20.09
CA THR A 337 10.19 -1.18 21.08
C THR A 337 10.99 -0.02 20.50
N HIS A 338 11.89 -0.29 19.55
CA HIS A 338 12.82 0.70 19.01
C HIS A 338 12.63 0.94 17.50
N VAL A 339 12.73 2.21 17.10
CA VAL A 339 12.83 2.61 15.69
C VAL A 339 14.05 3.50 15.53
N VAL A 340 14.96 3.13 14.64
CA VAL A 340 16.10 3.96 14.26
C VAL A 340 15.93 4.42 12.82
N ASN A 341 15.72 5.71 12.61
CA ASN A 341 15.94 6.33 11.30
C ASN A 341 17.46 6.40 11.12
N TYR A 342 18.03 5.41 10.42
CA TYR A 342 19.43 5.46 10.03
C TYR A 342 19.61 6.60 9.03
N ASP A 343 18.82 6.62 7.95
CA ASP A 343 18.72 7.79 7.07
C ASP A 343 17.40 8.51 7.30
N LEU A 344 17.36 9.85 7.25
CA LEU A 344 16.10 10.58 7.38
C LEU A 344 15.17 10.32 6.17
N PRO A 345 13.85 10.28 6.38
CA PRO A 345 12.90 10.21 5.28
C PRO A 345 12.93 11.50 4.45
N LYS A 346 12.70 11.38 3.13
CA LYS A 346 12.64 12.54 2.22
C LYS A 346 11.43 13.45 2.49
N PHE A 347 10.36 12.86 3.02
CA PHE A 347 9.06 13.49 3.26
C PHE A 347 8.73 13.43 4.77
N PRO A 348 8.32 14.54 5.41
CA PRO A 348 7.92 14.58 6.82
C PRO A 348 6.84 13.56 7.21
N GLU A 349 5.96 13.24 6.28
CA GLU A 349 4.86 12.30 6.43
C GLU A 349 5.38 10.89 6.76
N ASP A 350 6.40 10.43 6.01
CA ASP A 350 7.02 9.11 6.24
C ASP A 350 7.63 8.99 7.64
N TYR A 351 8.15 10.07 8.24
CA TYR A 351 8.69 10.05 9.60
C TYR A 351 7.68 9.53 10.62
N VAL A 352 6.44 10.05 10.59
CA VAL A 352 5.33 9.61 11.46
C VAL A 352 5.02 8.13 11.24
N HIS A 353 5.02 7.67 10.00
CA HIS A 353 4.74 6.27 9.66
C HIS A 353 5.87 5.27 10.00
N ARG A 354 7.11 5.76 10.09
CA ARG A 354 8.28 5.02 10.59
C ARG A 354 8.26 4.91 12.10
N ILE A 355 8.16 6.02 12.83
CA ILE A 355 8.15 5.99 14.30
C ILE A 355 6.92 5.22 14.83
N GLY A 356 5.77 5.31 14.15
CA GLY A 356 4.61 4.45 14.37
C GLY A 356 4.79 2.95 14.07
N ARG A 357 6.02 2.43 13.88
CA ARG A 357 6.31 1.00 14.05
C ARG A 357 6.43 0.61 15.53
N THR A 358 6.95 1.50 16.39
CA THR A 358 6.93 1.33 17.86
C THR A 358 5.72 2.02 18.50
N GLY A 359 5.59 1.97 19.84
CA GLY A 359 4.51 2.60 20.61
C GLY A 359 3.14 1.92 20.45
N ARG A 360 3.12 0.64 20.04
CA ARG A 360 1.90 -0.10 19.69
C ARG A 360 1.21 -0.71 20.90
N ALA A 361 -0.11 -0.87 20.81
CA ALA A 361 -0.95 -1.49 21.85
C ALA A 361 -0.74 -0.88 23.26
N GLY A 362 -0.53 0.44 23.34
CA GLY A 362 -0.32 1.17 24.60
C GLY A 362 1.10 1.06 25.19
N ARG A 363 2.00 0.29 24.58
CA ARG A 363 3.41 0.21 24.98
C ARG A 363 4.14 1.53 24.75
N ASN A 364 5.21 1.75 25.51
CA ASN A 364 6.16 2.82 25.23
C ASN A 364 7.09 2.42 24.08
N GLY A 365 7.71 3.42 23.44
CA GLY A 365 8.68 3.23 22.36
C GLY A 365 9.74 4.31 22.32
N LEU A 366 10.89 3.99 21.71
CA LEU A 366 11.98 4.93 21.46
C LEU A 366 12.20 5.07 19.94
N ALA A 367 12.15 6.31 19.46
CA ALA A 367 12.35 6.69 18.07
C ALA A 367 13.58 7.58 17.92
N ILE A 368 14.66 7.02 17.40
CA ILE A 368 15.94 7.69 17.21
C ILE A 368 16.09 8.11 15.74
N SER A 369 16.76 9.24 15.51
CA SER A 369 17.22 9.67 14.20
C SER A 369 18.72 9.95 14.22
N LEU A 370 19.47 9.31 13.32
CA LEU A 370 20.89 9.59 13.08
C LEU A 370 20.97 10.61 11.93
N VAL A 371 21.49 11.80 12.21
CA VAL A 371 21.35 12.97 11.33
C VAL A 371 22.71 13.56 10.99
N ASN A 372 23.07 13.63 9.71
CA ASN A 372 24.24 14.42 9.31
C ASN A 372 23.93 15.92 9.44
N HIS A 373 24.93 16.74 9.80
CA HIS A 373 24.78 18.19 9.95
C HIS A 373 24.17 18.90 8.71
N ALA A 374 24.41 18.37 7.51
CA ALA A 374 23.79 18.87 6.26
C ALA A 374 22.26 18.66 6.21
N GLU A 375 21.71 17.66 6.91
CA GLU A 375 20.31 17.26 6.86
C GLU A 375 19.41 18.01 7.86
N ASN A 376 19.95 18.99 8.60
CA ASN A 376 19.21 19.81 9.57
C ASN A 376 17.93 20.46 8.98
N MET A 377 17.92 20.75 7.67
CA MET A 377 16.71 21.25 6.99
C MET A 377 15.60 20.21 6.85
N ASN A 378 15.93 18.91 6.83
CA ASN A 378 14.94 17.82 6.83
C ASN A 378 14.34 17.66 8.24
N VAL A 379 15.16 17.73 9.29
CA VAL A 379 14.67 17.78 10.69
C VAL A 379 13.69 18.94 10.87
N ARG A 380 14.04 20.15 10.44
CA ARG A 380 13.16 21.32 10.51
C ARG A 380 11.86 21.21 9.70
N ARG A 381 11.81 20.35 8.67
CA ARG A 381 10.56 20.03 7.94
C ARG A 381 9.70 19.05 8.75
N ILE A 382 10.31 18.02 9.34
CA ILE A 382 9.65 17.06 10.24
C ILE A 382 9.05 17.77 11.46
N GLU A 383 9.82 18.63 12.14
CA GLU A 383 9.36 19.40 13.31
C GLU A 383 8.19 20.33 12.98
N ARG A 384 8.19 20.94 11.78
CA ARG A 384 7.09 21.80 11.32
C ARG A 384 5.81 21.00 11.02
N PHE A 385 5.95 19.81 10.46
CA PHE A 385 4.83 18.92 10.12
C PHE A 385 4.19 18.33 11.39
N THR A 386 5.00 17.74 12.27
CA THR A 386 4.57 17.19 13.58
C THR A 386 4.15 18.26 14.60
N LYS A 387 4.55 19.52 14.36
CA LYS A 387 4.40 20.67 15.27
C LYS A 387 5.10 20.44 16.62
N GLN A 388 6.14 19.62 16.64
CA GLN A 388 6.90 19.20 17.82
C GLN A 388 8.40 19.34 17.55
N THR A 389 9.15 19.93 18.49
CA THR A 389 10.62 19.94 18.41
C THR A 389 11.19 18.62 18.94
N ILE A 390 12.06 17.97 18.18
CA ILE A 390 12.64 16.68 18.59
C ILE A 390 13.90 16.95 19.44
N PRO A 391 13.98 16.50 20.71
CA PRO A 391 15.20 16.63 21.51
C PRO A 391 16.46 16.19 20.76
N VAL A 392 17.51 17.02 20.83
CA VAL A 392 18.86 16.59 20.43
C VAL A 392 19.49 15.95 21.66
N ASP A 393 20.09 14.78 21.47
CA ASP A 393 20.69 14.00 22.54
C ASP A 393 22.11 13.57 22.13
N VAL A 394 22.98 13.33 23.11
CA VAL A 394 24.40 12.99 22.89
C VAL A 394 24.77 11.84 23.82
N VAL A 395 25.36 10.80 23.25
CA VAL A 395 25.84 9.62 23.97
C VAL A 395 27.31 9.80 24.31
N GLU A 396 27.70 9.53 25.56
CA GLU A 396 29.07 9.62 26.05
C GLU A 396 30.02 8.69 25.28
N GLY A 397 31.14 9.21 24.77
CA GLY A 397 32.07 8.51 23.87
C GLY A 397 31.62 8.45 22.39
N PHE A 398 30.47 9.05 22.06
CA PHE A 398 29.91 9.18 20.71
C PHE A 398 29.48 10.64 20.45
N GLU A 399 30.25 11.60 20.96
CA GLU A 399 30.05 13.02 20.74
C GLU A 399 30.36 13.39 19.27
N PRO A 400 29.50 14.16 18.59
CA PRO A 400 29.83 14.68 17.26
C PRO A 400 30.91 15.76 17.37
N LYS A 401 31.92 15.68 16.49
CA LYS A 401 33.03 16.67 16.44
C LYS A 401 32.52 18.07 16.07
N ARG A 402 31.40 18.14 15.34
CA ARG A 402 30.65 19.37 15.09
C ARG A 402 29.52 19.50 16.09
N ALA A 403 29.43 20.65 16.75
CA ALA A 403 28.28 20.97 17.60
C ALA A 403 26.96 20.94 16.81
N ALA A 404 25.86 20.59 17.48
CA ALA A 404 24.53 20.66 16.90
C ALA A 404 24.20 22.13 16.52
N PRO A 405 23.57 22.38 15.35
CA PRO A 405 23.26 23.73 14.90
C PRO A 405 22.29 24.42 15.88
N THR A 406 22.66 25.61 16.35
CA THR A 406 21.95 26.31 17.42
C THR A 406 20.48 26.53 17.07
N ARG A 407 19.59 25.99 17.92
CA ARG A 407 18.16 26.28 17.86
C ARG A 407 17.89 27.68 18.40
N SER A 408 18.00 28.68 17.51
CA SER A 408 17.47 30.01 17.79
C SER A 408 15.97 29.90 18.07
N ALA A 409 15.57 30.09 19.34
CA ALA A 409 14.17 30.22 19.68
C ALA A 409 13.54 31.33 18.82
N SER A 410 12.37 31.06 18.25
CA SER A 410 11.67 32.00 17.37
C SER A 410 11.51 33.34 18.08
N ARG A 411 12.13 34.40 17.55
CA ARG A 411 12.01 35.76 18.11
C ARG A 411 10.52 36.09 18.27
N PRO A 412 10.05 36.44 19.49
CA PRO A 412 8.66 36.83 19.70
C PRO A 412 8.26 37.98 18.79
N GLY A 413 7.01 37.96 18.34
CA GLY A 413 6.53 38.63 17.13
C GLY A 413 7.02 40.06 16.88
N TRP A 414 7.37 40.31 15.61
CA TRP A 414 7.37 41.65 15.05
C TRP A 414 5.97 42.26 15.22
N LYS A 415 5.81 43.17 16.18
CA LYS A 415 4.60 43.98 16.34
C LYS A 415 4.67 45.21 15.41
N PRO A 416 3.72 45.40 14.48
CA PRO A 416 3.54 46.68 13.80
C PRO A 416 2.77 47.67 14.69
N GLY A 417 3.33 48.85 14.95
CA GLY A 417 2.75 49.86 15.86
C GLY A 417 2.99 49.55 17.35
N ASP A 418 3.19 50.50 18.25
CA ASP A 418 2.91 51.95 18.20
C ASP A 418 4.13 52.80 18.65
N GLY A 419 4.16 54.09 18.32
CA GLY A 419 5.37 54.92 18.45
C GLY A 419 5.26 56.15 19.37
N ARG A 420 6.42 56.71 19.75
CA ARG A 420 6.57 58.11 20.23
C ARG A 420 8.00 58.66 20.04
N ASN A 421 8.25 59.14 18.83
CA ASN A 421 8.92 60.41 18.50
C ASN A 421 10.09 60.94 19.36
N ALA A 422 11.33 60.87 18.82
CA ALA A 422 12.33 61.95 18.88
C ALA A 422 13.44 61.72 17.82
N GLY A 423 13.75 62.72 16.98
CA GLY A 423 14.90 62.69 16.05
C GLY A 423 14.56 62.84 14.55
N LYS A 424 14.77 64.05 14.01
CA LYS A 424 14.86 64.40 12.57
C LYS A 424 16.36 64.61 12.21
N PRO A 425 16.79 64.78 10.93
CA PRO A 425 15.99 65.01 9.71
C PRO A 425 16.35 64.09 8.50
N GLY A 426 15.62 64.26 7.37
CA GLY A 426 15.95 63.63 6.10
C GLY A 426 14.82 63.71 5.06
N GLN A 427 14.61 64.87 4.44
CA GLN A 427 13.59 65.04 3.39
C GLN A 427 14.05 64.53 2.02
N ARG A 428 13.18 63.81 1.30
CA ARG A 428 12.99 63.92 -0.15
C ARG A 428 11.68 63.24 -0.57
N SER A 429 10.69 64.05 -0.92
CA SER A 429 9.41 63.59 -1.48
C SER A 429 9.47 63.64 -2.99
N PHE A 430 8.93 62.62 -3.67
CA PHE A 430 8.60 62.70 -5.10
C PHE A 430 7.17 62.20 -5.31
N ALA A 431 6.33 63.06 -5.90
CA ALA A 431 4.95 62.74 -6.26
C ALA A 431 4.87 62.32 -7.74
N LYS A 432 3.77 61.66 -8.12
CA LYS A 432 3.42 61.46 -9.53
C LYS A 432 3.11 62.81 -10.20
N PRO A 433 3.48 62.98 -11.47
CA PRO A 433 2.73 63.79 -12.42
C PRO A 433 2.10 62.92 -13.52
N GLY A 434 1.14 63.49 -14.25
CA GLY A 434 0.59 62.91 -15.47
C GLY A 434 -0.07 63.98 -16.33
N TYR A 435 -0.04 63.73 -17.65
CA TYR A 435 -0.77 64.41 -18.73
C TYR A 435 -0.34 65.82 -19.20
N ALA A 436 -0.08 65.85 -20.52
CA ALA A 436 -0.40 66.89 -21.52
C ALA A 436 0.56 68.07 -21.88
N ASP A 437 0.44 68.41 -23.17
CA ASP A 437 0.72 69.66 -23.91
C ASP A 437 2.16 70.22 -24.03
N ARG A 438 2.83 69.86 -25.14
CA ARG A 438 2.86 70.72 -26.35
C ARG A 438 3.51 70.07 -27.59
N ALA A 439 3.14 70.59 -28.77
CA ALA A 439 3.74 70.42 -30.11
C ALA A 439 3.95 71.86 -30.71
N PRO A 440 4.40 72.11 -31.97
CA PRO A 440 4.64 71.20 -33.12
C PRO A 440 5.94 71.53 -33.95
N ARG A 441 5.99 71.06 -35.22
CA ARG A 441 6.98 71.30 -36.33
C ARG A 441 8.20 70.34 -36.40
N GLU A 442 8.72 69.94 -37.57
CA GLU A 442 8.26 70.05 -38.98
C GLU A 442 8.95 69.02 -39.92
N GLY A 443 8.32 68.66 -41.05
CA GLY A 443 8.94 67.98 -42.22
C GLY A 443 9.19 66.45 -42.11
N GLY A 444 9.09 65.65 -43.19
CA GLY A 444 8.57 65.93 -44.53
C GLY A 444 8.72 64.75 -45.53
N TYR A 445 7.81 64.71 -46.52
CA TYR A 445 7.87 64.02 -47.84
C TYR A 445 7.77 62.47 -48.00
N ALA A 446 6.78 62.11 -48.84
CA ALA A 446 6.80 61.16 -49.96
C ALA A 446 6.74 59.60 -49.77
N ARG A 447 5.62 59.04 -50.27
CA ARG A 447 5.45 57.72 -50.94
C ARG A 447 5.76 57.88 -52.46
N PRO A 448 5.61 56.88 -53.39
CA PRO A 448 5.21 55.44 -53.30
C PRO A 448 6.32 54.51 -53.88
N ALA A 449 6.17 53.25 -54.37
CA ALA A 449 5.02 52.43 -54.78
C ALA A 449 5.28 50.90 -54.71
N ASP A 450 4.31 50.11 -55.17
CA ASP A 450 4.25 48.64 -55.32
C ASP A 450 5.42 48.03 -56.13
N SER A 451 5.81 46.74 -56.01
CA SER A 451 4.97 45.59 -56.41
C SER A 451 5.51 44.21 -55.93
N ARG A 452 4.61 43.21 -55.89
CA ARG A 452 4.89 41.75 -55.98
C ARG A 452 4.64 41.26 -57.43
N PRO A 453 4.88 39.99 -57.85
CA PRO A 453 5.43 38.80 -57.15
C PRO A 453 6.58 38.09 -57.90
N ALA A 454 7.13 36.99 -57.35
CA ALA A 454 7.67 35.83 -58.09
C ALA A 454 7.98 34.64 -57.15
N GLU A 455 8.23 33.45 -57.71
CA GLU A 455 8.49 32.18 -57.00
C GLU A 455 9.73 31.45 -57.59
N SER A 456 10.14 30.33 -56.98
CA SER A 456 11.04 29.29 -57.53
C SER A 456 12.57 29.38 -57.29
N ARG A 457 13.02 28.72 -56.21
CA ARG A 457 13.92 27.54 -56.23
C ARG A 457 15.19 27.59 -57.13
N TYR A 458 16.39 27.60 -56.51
CA TYR A 458 17.38 26.51 -56.56
C TYR A 458 18.53 26.75 -55.54
N ALA A 459 19.50 25.84 -55.45
CA ALA A 459 20.57 25.82 -54.44
C ALA A 459 21.98 25.87 -55.07
N ASP A 460 22.99 26.28 -54.29
CA ASP A 460 24.23 25.51 -54.03
C ASP A 460 25.31 26.36 -53.29
N ARG A 461 26.12 25.71 -52.44
CA ARG A 461 27.59 25.86 -52.37
C ARG A 461 28.23 24.91 -51.33
N GLY A 462 28.90 23.86 -51.83
CA GLY A 462 30.10 23.25 -51.19
C GLY A 462 31.33 24.17 -51.29
N PRO A 463 32.58 23.74 -50.92
CA PRO A 463 33.20 22.40 -51.06
C PRO A 463 33.62 21.76 -49.68
N ARG A 464 34.11 20.51 -49.50
CA ARG A 464 35.03 19.55 -50.20
C ARG A 464 36.53 19.93 -50.13
N GLU A 465 37.54 19.07 -50.29
CA GLU A 465 37.85 17.60 -50.17
C GLU A 465 39.41 17.46 -50.21
N ALA A 466 40.11 16.34 -49.95
CA ALA A 466 39.76 14.97 -49.54
C ALA A 466 40.41 14.64 -48.16
N TYR A 467 41.17 13.56 -47.82
CA TYR A 467 41.76 12.36 -48.45
C TYR A 467 41.70 11.20 -47.41
N GLY A 468 41.99 9.91 -47.69
CA GLY A 468 42.35 9.21 -48.93
C GLY A 468 42.12 7.68 -48.78
N ALA A 469 42.17 6.91 -49.87
CA ALA A 469 41.78 5.47 -49.93
C ALA A 469 43.00 4.53 -50.22
N PRO A 470 42.85 3.18 -50.45
CA PRO A 470 42.09 2.57 -51.55
C PRO A 470 41.25 1.30 -51.20
N ARG A 471 40.67 0.70 -52.26
CA ARG A 471 39.73 -0.47 -52.30
C ARG A 471 40.50 -1.82 -52.46
N THR A 472 39.95 -3.04 -52.63
CA THR A 472 38.64 -3.54 -53.15
C THR A 472 38.42 -5.04 -52.82
N GLY A 473 37.15 -5.52 -52.88
CA GLY A 473 36.78 -6.97 -52.96
C GLY A 473 36.41 -7.64 -51.61
N GLY A 474 35.64 -8.73 -51.56
CA GLY A 474 34.86 -9.41 -52.60
C GLY A 474 34.76 -10.94 -52.42
N TYR A 475 33.58 -11.47 -52.04
CA TYR A 475 33.17 -12.90 -51.95
C TYR A 475 34.17 -13.94 -51.36
N GLY A 476 33.82 -14.59 -50.24
CA GLY A 476 34.62 -15.71 -49.69
C GLY A 476 33.94 -16.53 -48.58
N ASP A 477 33.48 -17.73 -48.96
CA ASP A 477 33.20 -18.98 -48.24
C ASP A 477 32.79 -19.16 -46.76
N ARG A 478 32.00 -20.23 -46.59
CA ARG A 478 31.77 -20.99 -45.34
C ARG A 478 32.85 -22.06 -45.14
N PRO A 479 33.15 -22.47 -43.91
CA PRO A 479 33.52 -23.86 -43.61
C PRO A 479 32.29 -24.77 -43.65
N GLN A 480 32.38 -25.91 -44.34
CA GLN A 480 31.39 -27.00 -44.27
C GLN A 480 31.78 -28.03 -43.22
N ARG A 481 30.79 -28.66 -42.57
CA ARG A 481 30.74 -30.07 -42.09
C ARG A 481 29.47 -30.25 -41.23
N GLU A 482 28.74 -31.35 -41.31
CA GLU A 482 28.67 -32.39 -42.35
C GLU A 482 27.29 -33.06 -42.22
N GLY A 483 26.74 -33.62 -43.30
CA GLY A 483 25.41 -34.26 -43.23
C GLY A 483 25.22 -35.27 -44.34
N GLY A 484 24.82 -36.49 -43.99
CA GLY A 484 24.60 -37.54 -44.96
C GLY A 484 23.96 -38.81 -44.39
N TYR A 485 22.93 -39.28 -45.10
CA TYR A 485 22.44 -40.66 -45.14
C TYR A 485 21.78 -41.23 -43.85
N ARG A 486 20.96 -42.28 -43.95
CA ARG A 486 19.79 -42.54 -44.83
C ARG A 486 19.07 -43.76 -44.25
N ARG A 487 17.74 -43.71 -44.17
CA ARG A 487 16.75 -44.78 -44.41
C ARG A 487 17.00 -46.26 -43.97
N ASP A 488 15.91 -46.81 -43.42
CA ASP A 488 15.39 -48.18 -43.58
C ASP A 488 15.91 -49.33 -42.68
N ALA A 489 15.07 -50.37 -42.60
CA ALA A 489 15.19 -51.69 -41.94
C ALA A 489 15.12 -51.77 -40.39
N ALA A 490 14.13 -52.53 -39.91
CA ALA A 490 14.18 -53.28 -38.64
C ALA A 490 14.65 -54.71 -38.94
N PRO A 491 15.09 -55.49 -37.92
CA PRO A 491 14.17 -56.52 -37.40
C PRO A 491 14.18 -56.65 -35.86
N ARG A 492 13.81 -57.83 -35.35
CA ARG A 492 13.39 -58.13 -33.97
C ARG A 492 14.52 -58.69 -33.08
N GLU A 493 14.13 -58.89 -31.80
CA GLU A 493 14.61 -59.84 -30.78
C GLU A 493 15.31 -59.20 -29.56
N GLY A 494 14.97 -59.55 -28.31
CA GLY A 494 13.93 -60.48 -27.83
C GLY A 494 13.57 -60.27 -26.36
N ALA A 495 12.49 -60.91 -25.88
CA ALA A 495 12.10 -60.95 -24.47
C ALA A 495 12.67 -62.20 -23.77
N PRO A 496 12.86 -62.18 -22.44
CA PRO A 496 11.87 -62.82 -21.55
C PRO A 496 11.67 -62.06 -20.22
N ALA A 497 10.75 -62.41 -19.30
CA ALA A 497 9.44 -63.07 -19.37
C ALA A 497 8.71 -62.79 -18.03
N GLY A 498 7.37 -62.85 -17.98
CA GLY A 498 6.64 -62.54 -16.74
C GLY A 498 5.13 -62.38 -16.92
N ALA A 499 4.45 -63.47 -17.32
CA ALA A 499 3.00 -63.50 -17.51
C ALA A 499 2.38 -64.62 -16.64
N PRO A 500 1.05 -64.85 -16.67
CA PRO A 500 0.06 -63.97 -16.04
C PRO A 500 -0.89 -64.79 -15.12
N ARG A 501 -1.99 -64.19 -14.64
CA ARG A 501 -3.29 -64.90 -14.57
C ARG A 501 -4.48 -63.95 -14.45
N GLU A 502 -5.61 -64.43 -14.97
CA GLU A 502 -6.89 -63.74 -15.09
C GLU A 502 -7.88 -64.21 -14.01
N GLY A 503 -9.09 -63.62 -13.99
CA GLY A 503 -10.29 -64.43 -13.72
C GLY A 503 -11.28 -63.95 -12.64
N GLY A 504 -12.30 -63.21 -13.08
CA GLY A 504 -13.67 -63.73 -13.00
C GLY A 504 -14.56 -63.46 -11.77
N TYR A 505 -15.61 -62.67 -12.03
CA TYR A 505 -17.02 -62.93 -11.66
C TYR A 505 -17.58 -62.74 -10.21
N ARG A 506 -18.68 -61.95 -10.20
CA ARG A 506 -19.93 -62.06 -9.41
C ARG A 506 -19.85 -62.50 -7.93
N GLY A 507 -19.97 -61.52 -7.04
CA GLY A 507 -20.29 -61.71 -5.63
C GLY A 507 -21.74 -62.13 -5.32
N ASN A 508 -22.09 -62.03 -4.04
CA ASN A 508 -23.48 -62.05 -3.56
C ASN A 508 -23.63 -61.28 -2.24
N ARG A 509 -24.88 -60.96 -1.85
CA ARG A 509 -25.24 -60.53 -0.48
C ARG A 509 -25.26 -61.75 0.46
N PRO A 510 -25.21 -61.54 1.78
CA PRO A 510 -26.48 -61.69 2.51
C PRO A 510 -26.73 -60.57 3.54
N GLU A 511 -27.91 -60.64 4.17
CA GLU A 511 -28.44 -59.75 5.19
C GLU A 511 -28.63 -60.52 6.51
N GLY A 512 -28.89 -59.84 7.63
CA GLY A 512 -29.76 -60.41 8.67
C GLY A 512 -29.31 -60.29 10.14
N ALA A 513 -30.33 -60.28 11.02
CA ALA A 513 -30.32 -60.35 12.49
C ALA A 513 -29.51 -59.26 13.25
N ARG A 514 -30.11 -58.35 14.05
CA ARG A 514 -31.04 -58.46 15.20
C ARG A 514 -30.42 -59.10 16.46
N ARG A 515 -30.32 -58.33 17.55
CA ARG A 515 -31.16 -58.47 18.76
C ARG A 515 -30.96 -57.34 19.80
N GLU A 516 -32.06 -57.00 20.48
CA GLU A 516 -32.30 -56.88 21.95
C GLU A 516 -31.04 -56.76 22.85
N GLY A 517 -30.93 -55.95 23.93
CA GLY A 517 -31.82 -55.14 24.79
C GLY A 517 -31.16 -55.07 26.20
N GLY A 518 -31.49 -54.26 27.22
CA GLY A 518 -32.43 -53.14 27.43
C GLY A 518 -32.44 -52.74 28.95
N TYR A 519 -32.96 -51.56 29.32
CA TYR A 519 -33.14 -51.03 30.72
C TYR A 519 -31.83 -50.74 31.52
N ALA A 520 -31.80 -49.94 32.60
CA ALA A 520 -32.85 -49.35 33.44
C ALA A 520 -32.54 -47.92 33.98
N LYS A 521 -33.46 -47.38 34.82
CA LYS A 521 -33.45 -46.07 35.52
C LYS A 521 -32.31 -45.97 36.55
N SER A 522 -31.79 -44.79 36.98
CA SER A 522 -32.33 -43.88 38.04
C SER A 522 -31.14 -43.06 38.65
N ALA A 523 -31.24 -41.99 39.47
CA ALA A 523 -32.21 -40.91 39.74
C ALA A 523 -31.52 -39.77 40.58
N HIS A 524 -32.22 -38.69 40.98
CA HIS A 524 -31.71 -37.62 41.89
C HIS A 524 -31.79 -38.02 43.39
N PRO A 525 -30.96 -37.40 44.28
CA PRO A 525 -31.31 -36.15 44.98
C PRO A 525 -30.34 -34.98 44.64
N ARG A 526 -30.56 -33.67 44.86
CA ARG A 526 -31.38 -32.79 45.74
C ARG A 526 -30.70 -32.25 47.03
N SER A 527 -30.38 -30.94 46.99
CA SER A 527 -30.41 -29.94 48.09
C SER A 527 -29.43 -29.98 49.27
N ALA A 528 -28.68 -28.87 49.48
CA ALA A 528 -28.61 -28.09 50.74
C ALA A 528 -27.87 -26.73 50.56
N ASP A 529 -28.07 -25.80 51.51
CA ASP A 529 -27.61 -24.40 51.54
C ASP A 529 -26.09 -24.17 51.76
N GLY A 530 -25.60 -22.91 51.60
CA GLY A 530 -24.16 -22.64 51.75
C GLY A 530 -23.59 -21.21 51.83
N ALA A 531 -24.38 -20.16 52.10
CA ALA A 531 -23.94 -18.80 52.52
C ALA A 531 -22.95 -17.94 51.66
N ARG A 532 -23.18 -16.62 51.68
CA ARG A 532 -22.33 -15.57 51.08
C ARG A 532 -21.01 -15.35 51.83
N ARG A 533 -19.97 -14.84 51.15
CA ARG A 533 -19.02 -13.83 51.67
C ARG A 533 -18.50 -12.94 50.53
N THR A 534 -18.07 -11.73 50.87
CA THR A 534 -17.58 -10.66 49.98
C THR A 534 -16.19 -10.18 50.44
N PHE A 535 -15.62 -9.18 49.76
CA PHE A 535 -14.23 -8.69 49.86
C PHE A 535 -13.18 -9.65 49.27
N GLY A 536 -12.07 -9.17 48.70
CA GLY A 536 -11.68 -7.78 48.44
C GLY A 536 -10.21 -7.68 48.01
N ASP A 537 -9.89 -6.64 47.22
CA ASP A 537 -8.58 -6.09 46.86
C ASP A 537 -7.32 -6.97 46.95
N TYR A 538 -6.70 -7.24 45.78
CA TYR A 538 -5.27 -7.03 45.49
C TYR A 538 -5.01 -6.96 43.98
#